data_AF-A0A4Z1JAC8-F1
#
_entry.id   AF-A0A4Z1JAC8-F1
#
_cell.length_a   1.000
_cell.length_b   1.000
_cell.length_c   1.000
_cell.angle_alpha   90.00
_cell.angle_beta   90.00
_cell.angle_gamma   90.00
#
_symmetry.space_group_name_H-M   'P 1'
#
loop_
_entity.id
_entity.type
_entity.pdbx_description
1 polymer ?
#
loop_
_entity_poly.entity_id
_entity_poly.type
_entity_poly.pdbx_seq_one_letter_code
_entity_poly.pdbx_strand_id
1 'polypeptide(L)'
;MLLRYRSSLFSAIGALFILWTLLRNHGKIVSHVVEQYKGTVATETVKGSGLEQVPTIQIIDPLVVEVPRPQEDFFQAPPKVPIGPPALIKPTIVSSRVTIHLSIQNLEATITGTSSSGFSTSTATSIIQDEFVKENAILGQEPSAGQIYGNTLNGVVGAGSHTESHLSVLNEIDVWKSYSRSKPLEYNPYPDYNSEVWKSKNKGDYVPCDGAGGPIKNILAFSGHSKVFEEPQMGSFSLFDIDSNLCFERETRLGLYGYAESFVESISTGSLAGTTQNKRDVPTRIQWDDINWGSLQTQCVEKNTNRYLASEISHPFNEEIMIPAQNASLAWNNSKAKESNSKKRVLGTIVSRKQNEEDPKDYFVQAHLAKAAKAAIDSKQPFKPRTAIMLRSYSGKKWNDNDQQNVRSLITELALKSGGEYEVFLLVHIRNSTIAIENDADYIEALQKNVPKEFHDIAVLWNEAYVQGFYPLIPKKVTNVHQSQWLPVQIFALDYPQFDFYWNWEMDTRYTGNHYDLLERLINFGMDQPRKYLWERNE
;
A
#
# COMPACT_ATOMS: atom_id res chain seq x y z
N MET A 1 60.73 -15.89 10.38
CA MET A 1 59.55 -16.15 9.52
C MET A 1 58.46 -17.01 10.19
N LEU A 2 58.75 -17.80 11.24
CA LEU A 2 57.76 -18.67 11.91
C LEU A 2 56.85 -18.00 12.97
N LEU A 3 57.14 -16.78 13.43
CA LEU A 3 56.29 -16.09 14.43
C LEU A 3 55.10 -15.32 13.83
N ARG A 4 55.20 -14.83 12.59
CA ARG A 4 54.12 -14.06 11.93
C ARG A 4 52.98 -14.93 11.39
N TYR A 5 53.22 -16.22 11.17
CA TYR A 5 52.19 -17.15 10.69
C TYR A 5 51.30 -17.68 11.83
N ARG A 6 51.77 -17.62 13.08
CA ARG A 6 50.98 -18.05 14.24
C ARG A 6 49.90 -17.02 14.60
N SER A 7 50.18 -15.72 14.51
CA SER A 7 49.20 -14.69 14.86
C SER A 7 48.01 -14.63 13.89
N SER A 8 48.20 -14.85 12.59
CA SER A 8 47.07 -14.88 11.64
C SER A 8 46.21 -16.12 11.80
N LEU A 9 46.80 -17.27 12.15
CA LEU A 9 46.05 -18.51 12.41
C LEU A 9 45.21 -18.38 13.69
N PHE A 10 45.74 -17.80 14.77
CA PHE A 10 44.97 -17.53 15.99
C PHE A 10 43.86 -16.50 15.77
N SER A 11 44.08 -15.49 14.93
CA SER A 11 43.04 -14.50 14.58
C SER A 11 41.93 -15.12 13.72
N ALA A 12 42.27 -15.98 12.76
CA ALA A 12 41.31 -16.68 11.93
C ALA A 12 40.48 -17.70 12.73
N ILE A 13 41.11 -18.43 13.65
CA ILE A 13 40.41 -19.34 14.57
C ILE A 13 39.50 -18.55 15.52
N GLY A 14 39.94 -17.39 16.03
CA GLY A 14 39.11 -16.50 16.84
C GLY A 14 37.88 -15.98 16.09
N ALA A 15 38.04 -15.54 14.85
CA ALA A 15 36.93 -15.09 14.00
C ALA A 15 35.94 -16.22 13.70
N LEU A 16 36.42 -17.44 13.42
CA LEU A 16 35.58 -18.62 13.23
C LEU A 16 34.85 -19.02 14.52
N PHE A 17 35.47 -18.86 15.69
CA PHE A 17 34.82 -19.14 16.98
C PHE A 17 33.71 -18.13 17.30
N ILE A 18 33.91 -16.85 16.97
CA ILE A 18 32.90 -15.78 17.10
C ILE A 18 31.74 -16.02 16.13
N LEU A 19 32.04 -16.35 14.87
CA LEU A 19 31.01 -16.66 13.87
C LEU A 19 30.20 -17.92 14.27
N TRP A 20 30.88 -18.94 14.80
CA TRP A 20 30.22 -20.14 15.31
C TRP A 20 29.36 -19.87 16.56
N THR A 21 29.78 -18.97 17.46
CA THR A 21 28.94 -18.58 18.61
C THR A 21 27.73 -17.75 18.20
N LEU A 22 27.88 -16.87 17.21
CA LEU A 22 26.76 -16.11 16.63
C LEU A 22 25.76 -17.03 15.92
N LEU A 23 26.24 -17.99 15.11
CA LEU A 23 25.39 -18.97 14.42
C LEU A 23 24.71 -19.94 15.41
N ARG A 24 25.44 -20.39 16.45
CA ARG A 24 24.88 -21.27 17.50
C ARG A 24 23.83 -20.58 18.34
N ASN A 25 23.95 -19.27 18.57
CA ASN A 25 22.96 -18.49 19.32
C ASN A 25 21.85 -17.91 18.46
N HIS A 26 21.94 -17.97 17.12
CA HIS A 26 20.88 -17.48 16.23
C HIS A 26 19.54 -18.17 16.51
N GLY A 27 19.55 -19.49 16.78
CA GLY A 27 18.34 -20.23 17.18
C GLY A 27 17.73 -19.77 18.52
N LYS A 28 18.56 -19.30 19.47
CA LYS A 28 18.10 -18.76 20.77
C LYS A 28 17.63 -17.31 20.70
N ILE A 29 18.24 -16.52 19.82
CA ILE A 29 17.88 -15.10 19.61
C ILE A 29 16.55 -15.03 18.86
N VAL A 30 16.37 -15.86 17.82
CA VAL A 30 15.09 -15.96 17.09
C VAL A 30 13.99 -16.51 17.99
N SER A 31 14.27 -17.49 18.85
CA SER A 31 13.25 -18.00 19.79
C SER A 31 12.82 -16.98 20.85
N HIS A 32 13.73 -16.13 21.35
CA HIS A 32 13.37 -15.11 22.34
C HIS A 32 12.57 -13.93 21.77
N VAL A 33 12.79 -13.55 20.50
CA VAL A 33 11.96 -12.54 19.83
C VAL A 33 10.54 -13.08 19.58
N VAL A 34 10.41 -14.37 19.30
CA VAL A 34 9.11 -15.04 19.09
C VAL A 34 8.36 -15.28 20.41
N GLU A 35 9.06 -15.57 21.52
CA GLU A 35 8.42 -15.76 22.83
C GLU A 35 7.78 -14.49 23.40
N GLN A 36 8.31 -13.31 23.07
CA GLN A 36 7.75 -12.03 23.56
C GLN A 36 6.35 -11.72 22.98
N TYR A 37 5.91 -12.48 21.97
CA TYR A 37 4.57 -12.39 21.35
C TYR A 37 3.69 -13.62 21.58
N LYS A 38 4.17 -14.66 22.27
CA LYS A 38 3.36 -15.82 22.65
C LYS A 38 2.82 -15.62 24.06
N GLY A 39 1.55 -15.23 24.18
CA GLY A 39 0.82 -15.36 25.43
C GLY A 39 0.81 -16.81 25.90
N THR A 40 1.14 -17.07 27.16
CA THR A 40 1.13 -18.40 27.76
C THR A 40 -0.31 -18.84 28.03
N VAL A 41 -0.75 -19.93 27.39
CA VAL A 41 -2.00 -20.62 27.72
C VAL A 41 -1.69 -21.66 28.79
N ALA A 42 -2.07 -21.38 30.04
CA ALA A 42 -2.09 -22.38 31.11
C ALA A 42 -3.48 -23.04 31.14
N THR A 43 -3.55 -24.34 30.88
CA THR A 43 -4.75 -25.16 31.06
C THR A 43 -4.72 -25.79 32.44
N GLU A 44 -5.43 -25.21 33.41
CA GLU A 44 -5.77 -25.92 34.66
C GLU A 44 -7.08 -26.67 34.48
N THR A 45 -7.04 -27.98 34.70
CA THR A 45 -8.22 -28.85 34.73
C THR A 45 -8.75 -28.92 36.16
N VAL A 46 -9.88 -28.26 36.43
CA VAL A 46 -10.66 -28.47 37.65
C VAL A 46 -11.97 -29.18 37.29
N LYS A 47 -12.11 -30.44 37.73
CA LYS A 47 -13.35 -31.21 37.66
C LYS A 47 -14.26 -30.84 38.83
N GLY A 48 -15.48 -30.37 38.55
CA GLY A 48 -16.52 -30.22 39.57
C GLY A 48 -17.84 -29.59 39.11
N SER A 49 -18.73 -30.43 38.56
CA SER A 49 -20.22 -30.36 38.53
C SER A 49 -20.97 -29.05 38.22
N GLY A 50 -21.64 -29.04 37.05
CA GLY A 50 -23.04 -28.60 36.92
C GLY A 50 -23.31 -27.15 36.50
N LEU A 51 -23.92 -27.02 35.30
CA LEU A 51 -24.51 -25.84 34.64
C LEU A 51 -23.58 -24.88 33.88
N GLU A 52 -23.97 -24.71 32.61
CA GLU A 52 -23.37 -23.96 31.51
C GLU A 52 -23.16 -22.46 31.82
N GLN A 53 -21.91 -21.99 31.75
CA GLN A 53 -21.55 -20.57 31.61
C GLN A 53 -20.42 -20.40 30.60
N VAL A 54 -20.58 -19.42 29.72
CA VAL A 54 -19.65 -19.00 28.65
C VAL A 54 -18.34 -18.45 29.26
N PRO A 55 -17.14 -18.85 28.80
CA PRO A 55 -15.90 -18.39 29.40
C PRO A 55 -15.61 -16.92 29.02
N THR A 56 -15.43 -16.10 30.05
CA THR A 56 -14.90 -14.73 29.95
C THR A 56 -13.37 -14.79 29.95
N ILE A 57 -12.72 -14.25 28.91
CA ILE A 57 -11.26 -14.15 28.82
C ILE A 57 -10.79 -12.99 29.71
N GLN A 58 -10.05 -13.28 30.78
CA GLN A 58 -9.30 -12.26 31.53
C GLN A 58 -7.85 -12.23 31.05
N ILE A 59 -7.41 -11.06 30.57
CA ILE A 59 -6.02 -10.77 30.21
C ILE A 59 -5.29 -10.35 31.49
N ILE A 60 -4.27 -11.11 31.89
CA ILE A 60 -3.36 -10.76 33.00
C ILE A 60 -2.18 -9.99 32.42
N ASP A 61 -1.99 -8.73 32.86
CA ASP A 61 -0.87 -7.85 32.50
C ASP A 61 0.42 -8.33 33.22
N PRO A 62 1.54 -8.60 32.52
CA PRO A 62 2.75 -9.15 33.13
C PRO A 62 3.66 -8.12 33.84
N LEU A 63 3.17 -6.90 34.12
CA LEU A 63 3.92 -5.90 34.90
C LEU A 63 3.21 -5.52 36.21
N VAL A 64 3.18 -6.46 37.15
CA VAL A 64 2.87 -6.15 38.55
C VAL A 64 4.17 -6.13 39.36
N VAL A 65 4.64 -4.93 39.66
CA VAL A 65 5.55 -4.71 40.80
C VAL A 65 4.69 -4.85 42.06
N GLU A 66 5.00 -5.82 42.91
CA GLU A 66 4.32 -6.01 44.19
C GLU A 66 4.49 -4.75 45.06
N VAL A 67 3.39 -4.03 45.28
CA VAL A 67 3.29 -2.98 46.29
C VAL A 67 2.72 -3.62 47.56
N PRO A 68 3.35 -3.48 48.75
CA PRO A 68 2.83 -4.05 49.99
C PRO A 68 1.45 -3.47 50.35
N ARG A 69 0.57 -4.34 50.86
CA ARG A 69 -0.80 -3.98 51.29
C ARG A 69 -0.83 -2.94 52.43
N PRO A 70 -1.89 -2.11 52.49
CA PRO A 70 -1.94 -0.92 53.35
C PRO A 70 -2.34 -1.25 54.79
N GLN A 71 -1.72 -0.55 55.74
CA GLN A 71 -2.17 -0.47 57.12
C GLN A 71 -3.07 0.77 57.25
N GLU A 72 -4.32 0.55 57.67
CA GLU A 72 -5.32 1.61 57.91
C GLU A 72 -4.95 2.54 59.08
N ASP A 73 -5.58 3.70 59.01
CA ASP A 73 -5.70 4.79 59.98
C ASP A 73 -4.48 5.67 60.22
N PHE A 74 -4.58 6.93 59.78
CA PHE A 74 -4.60 8.10 60.68
C PHE A 74 -4.58 9.44 59.88
N PHE A 75 -5.59 10.27 60.13
CA PHE A 75 -5.70 11.74 59.90
C PHE A 75 -6.32 12.32 58.61
N GLN A 76 -7.11 13.39 58.85
CA GLN A 76 -8.15 14.05 58.04
C GLN A 76 -7.67 14.81 56.79
N ALA A 77 -8.60 14.98 55.83
CA ALA A 77 -8.42 15.76 54.60
C ALA A 77 -8.26 17.28 54.88
N PRO A 78 -7.32 17.97 54.19
CA PRO A 78 -7.21 19.42 54.25
C PRO A 78 -8.05 20.13 53.16
N PRO A 79 -8.45 21.40 53.38
CA PRO A 79 -9.36 22.14 52.50
C PRO A 79 -8.64 22.84 51.33
N LYS A 80 -9.37 23.06 50.22
CA LYS A 80 -8.95 23.83 49.04
C LYS A 80 -9.02 25.34 49.28
N VAL A 81 -7.95 26.11 49.01
CA VAL A 81 -7.95 27.49 48.43
C VAL A 81 -6.51 27.88 47.93
N PRO A 82 -6.23 29.05 47.30
CA PRO A 82 -6.31 29.43 45.88
C PRO A 82 -4.95 29.63 45.16
N ILE A 83 -5.03 29.81 43.83
CA ILE A 83 -3.94 30.09 42.89
C ILE A 83 -3.31 31.48 43.09
N GLY A 84 -1.97 31.55 43.13
CA GLY A 84 -1.14 32.76 43.02
C GLY A 84 -0.02 32.60 41.97
N PRO A 85 0.66 33.68 41.54
CA PRO A 85 1.46 33.71 40.30
C PRO A 85 2.80 32.97 40.41
N PRO A 86 3.36 32.45 39.29
CA PRO A 86 4.49 31.53 39.33
C PRO A 86 5.82 32.24 39.63
N ALA A 87 6.54 31.75 40.63
CA ALA A 87 7.94 32.08 40.87
C ALA A 87 8.85 31.00 40.25
N LEU A 88 9.89 31.45 39.55
CA LEU A 88 10.93 30.65 38.89
C LEU A 88 11.71 29.76 39.88
N ILE A 89 11.66 28.45 39.66
CA ILE A 89 12.64 27.49 40.18
C ILE A 89 13.10 26.58 39.04
N LYS A 90 14.41 26.57 38.78
CA LYS A 90 15.08 25.72 37.79
C LYS A 90 15.06 24.26 38.25
N PRO A 91 14.67 23.28 37.40
CA PRO A 91 14.94 21.88 37.68
C PRO A 91 16.33 21.50 37.16
N THR A 92 17.16 21.00 38.07
CA THR A 92 18.40 20.30 37.76
C THR A 92 18.06 18.97 37.07
N ILE A 93 18.39 18.87 35.79
CA ILE A 93 18.26 17.66 34.97
C ILE A 93 19.41 16.72 35.35
N VAL A 94 19.11 15.55 35.91
CA VAL A 94 20.03 14.40 35.86
C VAL A 94 19.63 13.57 34.65
N SER A 95 20.26 13.88 33.52
CA SER A 95 20.17 13.11 32.28
C SER A 95 21.28 12.06 32.31
N SER A 96 20.92 10.79 32.47
CA SER A 96 21.85 9.70 32.14
C SER A 96 21.96 9.59 30.62
N ARG A 97 22.91 10.32 30.04
CA ARG A 97 23.32 10.14 28.64
C ARG A 97 24.04 8.80 28.52
N VAL A 98 23.42 7.82 27.87
CA VAL A 98 24.17 6.75 27.20
C VAL A 98 24.59 7.30 25.84
N THR A 99 25.83 7.75 25.74
CA THR A 99 26.45 8.15 24.48
C THR A 99 26.78 6.89 23.69
N ILE A 100 25.97 6.55 22.68
CA ILE A 100 26.41 5.64 21.63
C ILE A 100 27.33 6.47 20.72
N HIS A 101 28.64 6.23 20.82
CA HIS A 101 29.62 6.77 19.87
C HIS A 101 29.43 6.11 18.50
N LEU A 102 28.51 6.64 17.69
CA LEU A 102 28.58 6.47 16.24
C LEU A 102 29.60 7.48 15.72
N SER A 103 30.85 7.02 15.60
CA SER A 103 31.90 7.76 14.92
C SER A 103 31.61 7.80 13.41
N ILE A 104 30.79 8.76 12.97
CA ILE A 104 30.80 9.19 11.58
C ILE A 104 31.85 10.30 11.48
N GLN A 105 33.07 9.92 11.08
CA GLN A 105 34.06 10.90 10.67
C GLN A 105 33.64 11.46 9.31
N ASN A 106 32.96 12.61 9.33
CA ASN A 106 33.01 13.53 8.20
C ASN A 106 34.38 14.22 8.25
N LEU A 107 35.24 13.93 7.28
CA LEU A 107 36.49 14.67 7.11
C LEU A 107 36.18 15.99 6.41
N GLU A 108 36.14 17.08 7.16
CA GLU A 108 36.29 18.42 6.60
C GLU A 108 37.72 18.57 6.06
N ALA A 109 37.83 18.92 4.79
CA ALA A 109 39.09 19.17 4.12
C ALA A 109 39.75 20.42 4.70
N THR A 110 40.80 20.24 5.49
CA THR A 110 41.78 21.29 5.76
C THR A 110 43.06 20.98 4.98
N ILE A 111 43.39 21.89 4.06
CA ILE A 111 44.56 21.83 3.19
C ILE A 111 45.81 22.06 4.04
N THR A 112 46.61 21.02 4.25
CA THR A 112 48.07 21.12 4.44
C THR A 112 48.71 19.85 3.90
N GLY A 113 49.54 20.02 2.87
CA GLY A 113 49.99 18.93 2.02
C GLY A 113 50.93 17.93 2.69
N THR A 114 50.69 16.65 2.44
CA THR A 114 51.76 15.67 2.20
C THR A 114 51.19 14.50 1.40
N SER A 115 51.88 14.15 0.32
CA SER A 115 51.53 13.13 -0.67
C SER A 115 51.51 11.71 -0.10
N SER A 116 50.39 10.97 -0.25
CA SER A 116 50.42 9.50 -0.49
C SER A 116 49.06 8.91 -0.91
N SER A 117 49.05 8.35 -2.13
CA SER A 117 48.24 7.24 -2.66
C SER A 117 46.81 6.98 -2.12
N GLY A 118 45.80 7.52 -2.81
CA GLY A 118 44.43 7.00 -2.82
C GLY A 118 44.20 6.09 -4.03
N PHE A 119 44.02 4.78 -3.84
CA PHE A 119 43.70 3.85 -4.93
C PHE A 119 42.89 2.60 -4.55
N SER A 120 42.44 2.41 -3.30
CA SER A 120 41.83 1.12 -2.89
C SER A 120 40.29 1.07 -2.78
N THR A 121 39.59 2.20 -2.62
CA THR A 121 38.12 2.19 -2.44
C THR A 121 37.33 2.19 -3.76
N SER A 122 37.82 2.84 -4.82
CA SER A 122 37.18 2.79 -6.15
C SER A 122 37.29 1.40 -6.78
N THR A 123 38.43 0.73 -6.58
CA THR A 123 38.73 -0.58 -7.14
C THR A 123 37.84 -1.68 -6.56
N ALA A 124 37.54 -1.66 -5.27
CA ALA A 124 36.62 -2.64 -4.66
C ALA A 124 35.17 -2.48 -5.15
N THR A 125 34.72 -1.23 -5.32
CA THR A 125 33.37 -0.94 -5.84
C THR A 125 33.25 -1.32 -7.32
N SER A 126 34.31 -1.10 -8.12
CA SER A 126 34.32 -1.53 -9.52
C SER A 126 34.35 -3.05 -9.67
N ILE A 127 35.08 -3.76 -8.80
CA ILE A 127 35.13 -5.23 -8.81
C ILE A 127 33.74 -5.84 -8.57
N ILE A 128 33.01 -5.36 -7.56
CA ILE A 128 31.65 -5.85 -7.26
C ILE A 128 30.69 -5.55 -8.42
N GLN A 129 30.79 -4.36 -9.02
CA GLN A 129 29.94 -4.00 -10.16
C GLN A 129 30.24 -4.86 -11.39
N ASP A 130 31.52 -5.11 -11.69
CA ASP A 130 31.95 -5.94 -12.80
C ASP A 130 31.56 -7.41 -12.60
N GLU A 131 31.63 -7.91 -11.37
CA GLU A 131 31.19 -9.26 -10.99
C GLU A 131 29.68 -9.40 -11.13
N PHE A 132 28.90 -8.44 -10.62
CA PHE A 132 27.45 -8.41 -10.82
C PHE A 132 27.06 -8.37 -12.30
N VAL A 133 27.73 -7.55 -13.12
CA VAL A 133 27.45 -7.46 -14.56
C VAL A 133 27.75 -8.79 -15.26
N LYS A 134 28.85 -9.48 -14.89
CA LYS A 134 29.19 -10.80 -15.43
C LYS A 134 28.18 -11.86 -15.00
N GLU A 135 27.83 -11.92 -13.72
CA GLU A 135 26.84 -12.86 -13.20
C GLU A 135 25.48 -12.64 -13.85
N ASN A 136 25.01 -11.40 -13.95
CA ASN A 136 23.77 -11.06 -14.62
C ASN A 136 23.78 -11.44 -16.12
N ALA A 137 24.91 -11.25 -16.81
CA ALA A 137 25.06 -11.67 -18.21
C ALA A 137 25.08 -13.19 -18.39
N ILE A 138 25.64 -13.94 -17.43
CA ILE A 138 25.62 -15.41 -17.42
C ILE A 138 24.21 -15.92 -17.12
N LEU A 139 23.57 -15.38 -16.07
CA LEU A 139 22.19 -15.70 -15.71
C LEU A 139 21.21 -15.36 -16.85
N GLY A 140 21.50 -14.32 -17.64
CA GLY A 140 20.74 -13.97 -18.84
C GLY A 140 20.86 -14.96 -20.00
N GLN A 141 21.85 -15.86 -19.99
CA GLN A 141 22.06 -16.90 -21.01
C GLN A 141 21.49 -18.27 -20.62
N GLU A 142 21.08 -18.45 -19.36
CA GLU A 142 20.45 -19.68 -18.91
C GLU A 142 19.15 -19.95 -19.71
N PRO A 143 18.81 -21.20 -20.03
CA PRO A 143 17.54 -21.52 -20.67
C PRO A 143 16.31 -21.08 -19.86
N SER A 144 16.51 -20.89 -18.54
CA SER A 144 15.51 -20.36 -17.61
C SER A 144 15.55 -18.84 -17.45
N ALA A 145 16.51 -18.14 -18.10
CA ALA A 145 16.61 -16.69 -18.09
C ALA A 145 15.34 -16.05 -18.64
N GLY A 146 14.77 -15.10 -17.89
CA GLY A 146 13.50 -14.47 -18.25
C GLY A 146 12.26 -15.36 -18.04
N GLN A 147 12.41 -16.63 -17.64
CA GLN A 147 11.28 -17.41 -17.13
C GLN A 147 10.94 -16.90 -15.73
N ILE A 148 9.80 -16.22 -15.61
CA ILE A 148 9.31 -15.70 -14.35
C ILE A 148 8.54 -16.81 -13.64
N TYR A 149 9.11 -17.37 -12.56
CA TYR A 149 8.53 -18.35 -11.63
C TYR A 149 7.52 -19.33 -12.25
N GLY A 150 8.02 -20.47 -12.75
CA GLY A 150 7.28 -21.72 -12.99
C GLY A 150 6.10 -21.66 -13.97
N ASN A 151 6.25 -22.25 -15.16
CA ASN A 151 5.15 -22.42 -16.13
C ASN A 151 4.09 -23.47 -15.68
N THR A 152 4.16 -23.95 -14.44
CA THR A 152 3.30 -25.00 -13.88
C THR A 152 3.09 -24.79 -12.39
N LEU A 153 1.98 -25.27 -11.85
CA LEU A 153 1.69 -25.30 -10.42
C LEU A 153 2.16 -26.59 -9.72
N ASN A 154 3.05 -27.38 -10.34
CA ASN A 154 3.54 -28.63 -9.76
C ASN A 154 4.36 -28.44 -8.46
N GLY A 155 4.88 -27.23 -8.23
CA GLY A 155 5.61 -26.88 -7.01
C GLY A 155 4.73 -26.37 -5.87
N VAL A 156 3.40 -26.32 -6.07
CA VAL A 156 2.43 -25.96 -5.04
C VAL A 156 2.18 -27.15 -4.13
N VAL A 157 2.35 -26.96 -2.83
CA VAL A 157 2.20 -27.96 -1.77
C VAL A 157 1.22 -27.48 -0.70
N GLY A 158 0.79 -28.37 0.20
CA GLY A 158 -0.06 -28.00 1.34
C GLY A 158 -1.53 -27.73 1.02
N ALA A 159 -2.01 -28.06 -0.19
CA ALA A 159 -3.40 -27.84 -0.59
C ALA A 159 -4.42 -28.40 0.41
N GLY A 160 -5.50 -27.64 0.67
CA GLY A 160 -6.64 -28.00 1.51
C GLY A 160 -6.57 -27.50 2.96
N SER A 161 -5.43 -26.99 3.42
CA SER A 161 -5.28 -26.46 4.78
C SER A 161 -5.66 -24.97 4.84
N HIS A 162 -6.93 -24.67 5.13
CA HIS A 162 -7.46 -23.32 5.30
C HIS A 162 -8.22 -23.22 6.63
N THR A 163 -8.28 -22.03 7.23
CA THR A 163 -9.16 -21.80 8.40
C THR A 163 -10.62 -21.70 7.96
N GLU A 164 -11.57 -21.81 8.88
CA GLU A 164 -13.00 -21.64 8.58
C GLU A 164 -13.32 -20.25 8.01
N SER A 165 -12.68 -19.20 8.53
CA SER A 165 -12.83 -17.84 8.00
C SER A 165 -12.28 -17.73 6.57
N HIS A 166 -11.12 -18.34 6.29
CA HIS A 166 -10.54 -18.35 4.93
C HIS A 166 -11.38 -19.17 3.94
N LEU A 167 -11.99 -20.27 4.38
CA LEU A 167 -12.89 -21.07 3.53
C LEU A 167 -14.16 -20.30 3.16
N SER A 168 -14.65 -19.40 4.02
CA SER A 168 -15.88 -18.65 3.77
C SER A 168 -15.81 -17.69 2.57
N VAL A 169 -14.60 -17.32 2.14
CA VAL A 169 -14.34 -16.43 0.99
C VAL A 169 -13.88 -17.18 -0.27
N LEU A 170 -13.87 -18.53 -0.22
CA LEU A 170 -13.40 -19.40 -1.28
C LEU A 170 -14.52 -20.28 -1.82
N ASN A 171 -14.70 -20.29 -3.15
CA ASN A 171 -15.62 -21.21 -3.81
C ASN A 171 -14.88 -22.02 -4.88
N GLU A 172 -14.94 -23.36 -4.83
CA GLU A 172 -14.38 -24.18 -5.90
C GLU A 172 -15.16 -23.98 -7.19
N ILE A 173 -14.44 -23.78 -8.31
CA ILE A 173 -15.06 -23.64 -9.62
C ILE A 173 -14.63 -24.77 -10.55
N ASP A 174 -15.57 -25.22 -11.39
CA ASP A 174 -15.34 -26.33 -12.31
C ASP A 174 -14.67 -25.87 -13.62
N VAL A 175 -13.46 -25.29 -13.49
CA VAL A 175 -12.64 -24.82 -14.60
C VAL A 175 -11.26 -25.47 -14.52
N TRP A 176 -10.84 -26.13 -15.59
CA TRP A 176 -9.51 -26.72 -15.65
C TRP A 176 -8.50 -25.77 -16.30
N LYS A 177 -7.32 -25.62 -15.70
CA LYS A 177 -6.19 -24.88 -16.28
C LYS A 177 -5.08 -25.85 -16.68
N SER A 178 -4.57 -25.72 -17.90
CA SER A 178 -3.57 -26.66 -18.46
C SER A 178 -2.26 -26.74 -17.67
N TYR A 179 -1.93 -25.69 -16.93
CA TYR A 179 -0.75 -25.58 -16.06
C TYR A 179 -1.00 -26.03 -14.62
N SER A 180 -2.22 -26.46 -14.29
CA SER A 180 -2.62 -26.89 -12.95
C SER A 180 -3.03 -28.37 -12.91
N ARG A 181 -2.84 -29.00 -11.75
CA ARG A 181 -3.40 -30.33 -11.41
C ARG A 181 -4.60 -30.25 -10.48
N SER A 182 -4.89 -29.06 -9.96
CA SER A 182 -6.02 -28.77 -9.06
C SER A 182 -6.95 -27.75 -9.71
N LYS A 183 -8.22 -27.80 -9.31
CA LYS A 183 -9.18 -26.78 -9.70
C LYS A 183 -8.86 -25.46 -8.98
N PRO A 184 -9.00 -24.31 -9.65
CA PRO A 184 -8.90 -23.03 -9.01
C PRO A 184 -10.10 -22.79 -8.07
N LEU A 185 -9.86 -21.94 -7.08
CA LEU A 185 -10.84 -21.39 -6.17
C LEU A 185 -11.15 -19.95 -6.59
N GLU A 186 -12.42 -19.64 -6.72
CA GLU A 186 -12.91 -18.27 -6.79
C GLU A 186 -12.70 -17.59 -5.43
N TYR A 187 -12.04 -16.43 -5.44
CA TYR A 187 -11.69 -15.69 -4.23
C TYR A 187 -12.50 -14.40 -4.10
N ASN A 188 -13.37 -14.34 -3.08
CA ASN A 188 -14.29 -13.23 -2.83
C ASN A 188 -14.15 -12.69 -1.39
N PRO A 189 -13.23 -11.75 -1.12
CA PRO A 189 -12.97 -11.23 0.23
C PRO A 189 -13.95 -10.14 0.68
N TYR A 190 -14.96 -9.82 -0.13
CA TYR A 190 -15.86 -8.69 0.15
C TYR A 190 -16.95 -9.13 1.13
N PRO A 191 -17.34 -8.27 2.09
CA PRO A 191 -18.48 -8.53 2.95
C PRO A 191 -19.75 -8.77 2.12
N ASP A 192 -20.66 -9.60 2.65
CA ASP A 192 -22.05 -9.58 2.18
C ASP A 192 -22.70 -8.28 2.65
N TYR A 193 -22.48 -7.22 1.87
CA TYR A 193 -22.90 -5.85 2.15
C TYR A 193 -24.41 -5.71 2.35
N ASN A 194 -25.22 -6.64 1.84
CA ASN A 194 -26.67 -6.57 1.95
C ASN A 194 -27.25 -7.54 2.99
N SER A 195 -26.41 -8.31 3.68
CA SER A 195 -26.81 -9.17 4.80
C SER A 195 -27.42 -8.35 5.95
N GLU A 196 -28.33 -8.98 6.70
CA GLU A 196 -28.92 -8.37 7.91
C GLU A 196 -27.84 -7.97 8.92
N VAL A 197 -26.80 -8.79 9.05
CA VAL A 197 -25.66 -8.54 9.95
C VAL A 197 -24.92 -7.28 9.53
N TRP A 198 -24.61 -7.12 8.23
CA TRP A 198 -23.91 -5.93 7.75
C TRP A 198 -24.77 -4.66 7.90
N LYS A 199 -26.04 -4.73 7.51
CA LYS A 199 -27.00 -3.61 7.61
C LYS A 199 -27.31 -3.21 9.05
N SER A 200 -27.17 -4.12 10.02
CA SER A 200 -27.33 -3.78 11.44
C SER A 200 -26.25 -2.81 11.93
N LYS A 201 -25.07 -2.77 11.28
CA LYS A 201 -23.89 -2.01 11.70
C LYS A 201 -23.49 -0.89 10.73
N ASN A 202 -24.10 -0.81 9.55
CA ASN A 202 -23.70 0.14 8.50
C ASN A 202 -24.93 0.69 7.77
N LYS A 203 -24.81 1.92 7.27
CA LYS A 203 -25.86 2.56 6.45
C LYS A 203 -25.76 2.21 4.97
N GLY A 204 -26.91 2.34 4.31
CA GLY A 204 -27.05 2.25 2.85
C GLY A 204 -27.18 0.82 2.33
N ASP A 205 -27.42 0.73 1.03
CA ASP A 205 -27.54 -0.54 0.31
C ASP A 205 -26.39 -0.63 -0.71
N TYR A 206 -25.80 -1.81 -0.83
CA TYR A 206 -24.78 -2.05 -1.84
C TYR A 206 -25.41 -2.38 -3.18
N VAL A 207 -24.99 -1.65 -4.20
CA VAL A 207 -25.36 -1.90 -5.60
C VAL A 207 -24.08 -2.25 -6.37
N PRO A 208 -24.02 -3.44 -7.01
CA PRO A 208 -22.86 -3.84 -7.81
C PRO A 208 -22.53 -2.84 -8.92
N CYS A 209 -21.23 -2.62 -9.10
CA CYS A 209 -20.69 -1.74 -10.14
C CYS A 209 -20.19 -2.54 -11.35
N ASP A 210 -20.15 -1.88 -12.50
CA ASP A 210 -19.58 -2.43 -13.72
C ASP A 210 -18.10 -2.04 -13.84
N GLY A 211 -17.29 -2.94 -14.37
CA GLY A 211 -15.90 -2.70 -14.74
C GLY A 211 -15.74 -2.42 -16.24
N ALA A 212 -14.49 -2.47 -16.72
CA ALA A 212 -14.15 -2.19 -18.12
C ALA A 212 -14.89 -3.06 -19.16
N GLY A 213 -15.29 -4.28 -18.78
CA GLY A 213 -16.01 -5.23 -19.64
C GLY A 213 -17.43 -5.59 -19.16
N GLY A 214 -18.03 -4.79 -18.27
CA GLY A 214 -19.32 -5.11 -17.64
C GLY A 214 -19.15 -5.72 -16.23
N PRO A 215 -20.01 -6.68 -15.82
CA PRO A 215 -19.97 -7.24 -14.46
C PRO A 215 -18.60 -7.77 -14.07
N ILE A 216 -18.14 -7.38 -12.88
CA ILE A 216 -16.79 -7.68 -12.40
C ILE A 216 -16.76 -9.09 -11.80
N LYS A 217 -15.87 -9.94 -12.31
CA LYS A 217 -15.65 -11.29 -11.80
C LYS A 217 -14.69 -11.28 -10.61
N ASN A 218 -14.74 -12.34 -9.80
CA ASN A 218 -13.72 -12.60 -8.78
C ASN A 218 -12.43 -13.10 -9.43
N ILE A 219 -11.30 -12.80 -8.80
CA ILE A 219 -10.01 -13.40 -9.18
C ILE A 219 -10.01 -14.86 -8.76
N LEU A 220 -9.15 -15.65 -9.40
CA LEU A 220 -8.98 -17.05 -9.06
C LEU A 220 -7.63 -17.27 -8.38
N ALA A 221 -7.60 -18.22 -7.44
CA ALA A 221 -6.41 -18.68 -6.74
C ALA A 221 -6.37 -20.20 -6.72
N PHE A 222 -5.24 -20.78 -6.32
CA PHE A 222 -5.12 -22.22 -6.12
C PHE A 222 -4.80 -22.50 -4.66
N SER A 223 -5.43 -23.53 -4.11
CA SER A 223 -5.11 -24.00 -2.76
C SER A 223 -3.69 -24.56 -2.72
N GLY A 224 -2.92 -24.12 -1.73
CA GLY A 224 -1.52 -24.46 -1.53
C GLY A 224 -0.59 -23.24 -1.64
N HIS A 225 0.66 -23.44 -1.25
CA HIS A 225 1.74 -22.46 -1.36
C HIS A 225 2.93 -23.06 -2.12
N SER A 226 3.80 -22.19 -2.66
CA SER A 226 5.02 -22.66 -3.31
C SER A 226 5.96 -23.27 -2.29
N LYS A 227 6.48 -24.47 -2.56
CA LYS A 227 7.50 -25.12 -1.71
C LYS A 227 8.76 -24.25 -1.49
N VAL A 228 9.04 -23.31 -2.39
CA VAL A 228 10.19 -22.40 -2.26
C VAL A 228 9.91 -21.28 -1.26
N PHE A 229 8.63 -21.01 -0.96
CA PHE A 229 8.16 -19.92 -0.09
C PHE A 229 7.35 -20.48 1.10
N GLU A 230 7.87 -21.50 1.79
CA GLU A 230 7.18 -22.14 2.93
C GLU A 230 6.97 -21.16 4.11
N GLU A 231 8.00 -20.39 4.48
CA GLU A 231 7.92 -19.42 5.58
C GLU A 231 8.44 -18.04 5.14
N PRO A 232 7.77 -16.94 5.56
CA PRO A 232 8.27 -15.61 5.29
C PRO A 232 9.63 -15.43 5.98
N GLN A 233 10.62 -14.89 5.25
CA GLN A 233 11.94 -14.60 5.83
C GLN A 233 11.87 -13.56 6.97
N MET A 234 10.83 -12.72 6.95
CA MET A 234 10.53 -11.73 7.98
C MET A 234 9.01 -11.46 7.99
N GLY A 235 8.47 -11.19 9.18
CA GLY A 235 7.04 -10.94 9.37
C GLY A 235 6.24 -12.22 9.60
N SER A 236 4.92 -12.12 9.54
CA SER A 236 4.02 -13.25 9.73
C SER A 236 2.72 -13.03 8.98
N PHE A 237 2.25 -14.05 8.24
CA PHE A 237 0.93 -14.05 7.63
C PHE A 237 -0.18 -14.02 8.69
N SER A 238 -0.01 -14.74 9.80
CA SER A 238 -1.02 -14.83 10.87
C SER A 238 -1.27 -13.50 11.58
N LEU A 239 -0.28 -12.59 11.61
CA LEU A 239 -0.45 -11.27 12.21
C LEU A 239 -1.45 -10.39 11.44
N PHE A 240 -1.54 -10.59 10.12
CA PHE A 240 -2.51 -9.92 9.26
C PHE A 240 -3.72 -10.81 8.94
N ASP A 241 -3.78 -12.01 9.52
CA ASP A 241 -4.75 -13.06 9.18
C ASP A 241 -4.74 -13.43 7.67
N ILE A 242 -3.62 -13.24 6.99
CA ILE A 242 -3.47 -13.61 5.58
C ILE A 242 -3.40 -15.13 5.47
N ASP A 243 -4.17 -15.73 4.57
CA ASP A 243 -4.05 -17.15 4.25
C ASP A 243 -2.74 -17.40 3.50
N SER A 244 -1.77 -17.98 4.21
CA SER A 244 -0.46 -18.32 3.65
C SER A 244 -0.52 -19.50 2.67
N ASN A 245 -1.67 -20.16 2.54
CA ASN A 245 -1.88 -21.36 1.76
C ASN A 245 -2.74 -21.11 0.50
N LEU A 246 -2.67 -19.90 -0.06
CA LEU A 246 -3.26 -19.53 -1.34
C LEU A 246 -2.20 -19.08 -2.35
N CYS A 247 -2.20 -19.73 -3.50
CA CYS A 247 -1.31 -19.42 -4.62
C CYS A 247 -2.07 -18.63 -5.70
N PHE A 248 -1.68 -17.37 -5.90
CA PHE A 248 -2.20 -16.52 -6.96
C PHE A 248 -1.33 -16.63 -8.21
N GLU A 249 -1.74 -17.47 -9.16
CA GLU A 249 -1.08 -17.60 -10.47
C GLU A 249 -1.40 -16.37 -11.33
N ARG A 250 -0.43 -15.92 -12.14
CA ARG A 250 -0.45 -14.64 -12.86
C ARG A 250 -1.62 -14.50 -13.85
N GLU A 251 -1.92 -15.53 -14.65
CA GLU A 251 -3.08 -15.50 -15.55
C GLU A 251 -4.38 -15.41 -14.75
N THR A 252 -4.54 -16.23 -13.71
CA THR A 252 -5.72 -16.19 -12.84
C THR A 252 -5.87 -14.91 -12.02
N ARG A 253 -4.75 -14.26 -11.69
CA ARG A 253 -4.67 -13.05 -10.87
C ARG A 253 -4.82 -11.77 -11.66
N LEU A 254 -4.15 -11.68 -12.82
CA LEU A 254 -4.05 -10.46 -13.63
C LEU A 254 -4.81 -10.54 -14.94
N GLY A 255 -5.37 -11.69 -15.31
CA GLY A 255 -6.13 -11.86 -16.56
C GLY A 255 -7.30 -10.89 -16.70
N LEU A 256 -8.02 -10.64 -15.59
CA LEU A 256 -9.11 -9.66 -15.54
C LEU A 256 -8.65 -8.21 -15.80
N TYR A 257 -7.36 -7.94 -15.69
CA TYR A 257 -6.74 -6.62 -15.82
C TYR A 257 -5.91 -6.47 -17.10
N GLY A 258 -6.07 -7.41 -18.04
CA GLY A 258 -5.44 -7.38 -19.35
C GLY A 258 -4.10 -8.10 -19.43
N TYR A 259 -3.74 -8.91 -18.43
CA TYR A 259 -2.65 -9.86 -18.60
C TYR A 259 -3.08 -10.99 -19.52
N ALA A 260 -2.22 -11.32 -20.49
CA ALA A 260 -2.37 -12.49 -21.32
C ALA A 260 -0.98 -13.05 -21.59
N GLU A 261 -0.81 -14.34 -21.31
CA GLU A 261 0.46 -14.98 -21.57
C GLU A 261 0.66 -15.18 -23.08
N SER A 262 1.78 -14.70 -23.60
CA SER A 262 2.21 -14.95 -24.98
C SER A 262 2.58 -16.43 -25.12
N PHE A 263 1.88 -17.18 -25.96
CA PHE A 263 2.30 -18.53 -26.33
C PHE A 263 2.93 -18.49 -27.73
N VAL A 264 4.02 -19.22 -27.91
CA VAL A 264 4.57 -19.50 -29.23
C VAL A 264 3.95 -20.82 -29.68
N GLU A 265 2.98 -20.74 -30.58
CA GLU A 265 2.44 -21.93 -31.22
C GLU A 265 3.50 -22.43 -32.22
N SER A 266 4.29 -23.42 -31.82
CA SER A 266 5.13 -24.15 -32.76
C SER A 266 4.20 -25.04 -33.59
N ILE A 267 3.66 -24.48 -34.68
CA ILE A 267 2.93 -25.28 -35.66
C ILE A 267 3.96 -26.21 -36.32
N SER A 268 3.94 -27.48 -35.92
CA SER A 268 4.69 -28.55 -36.59
C SER A 268 3.98 -28.95 -37.88
N THR A 269 4.02 -28.08 -38.88
CA THR A 269 3.74 -28.46 -40.27
C THR A 269 4.97 -28.10 -41.10
N GLY A 270 5.55 -29.10 -41.76
CA GLY A 270 6.82 -28.98 -42.46
C GLY A 270 6.87 -27.81 -43.44
N SER A 271 8.06 -27.20 -43.51
CA SER A 271 8.49 -26.16 -44.44
C SER A 271 7.92 -24.74 -44.24
N LEU A 272 8.85 -23.82 -43.95
CA LEU A 272 8.73 -22.39 -43.64
C LEU A 272 8.27 -22.04 -42.22
N ALA A 273 9.25 -21.98 -41.32
CA ALA A 273 9.12 -21.42 -39.97
C ALA A 273 8.85 -19.91 -40.02
N GLY A 274 7.58 -19.53 -39.85
CA GLY A 274 7.18 -18.19 -39.39
C GLY A 274 6.66 -18.29 -37.96
N THR A 275 7.44 -17.80 -36.99
CA THR A 275 7.04 -17.78 -35.58
C THR A 275 5.92 -16.75 -35.40
N THR A 276 4.68 -17.20 -35.22
CA THR A 276 3.56 -16.34 -34.84
C THR A 276 3.36 -16.41 -33.32
N GLN A 277 3.49 -15.28 -32.63
CA GLN A 277 3.13 -15.19 -31.21
C GLN A 277 1.62 -15.02 -31.10
N ASN A 278 0.91 -16.13 -30.87
CA ASN A 278 -0.53 -16.11 -30.61
C ASN A 278 -0.74 -16.03 -29.09
N LYS A 279 -1.24 -14.88 -28.60
CA LYS A 279 -1.72 -14.76 -27.21
C LYS A 279 -2.94 -15.67 -27.05
N ARG A 280 -2.96 -16.55 -26.03
CA ARG A 280 -4.10 -17.46 -25.75
C ARG A 280 -5.40 -16.66 -25.65
N ASP A 281 -6.49 -17.24 -26.18
CA ASP A 281 -7.85 -16.71 -26.27
C ASP A 281 -8.22 -15.75 -25.13
N VAL A 282 -8.03 -14.44 -25.37
CA VAL A 282 -8.50 -13.38 -24.49
C VAL A 282 -9.98 -13.15 -24.81
N PRO A 283 -10.90 -13.36 -23.85
CA PRO A 283 -12.31 -13.04 -24.05
C PRO A 283 -12.43 -11.54 -24.28
N THR A 284 -12.83 -11.15 -25.49
CA THR A 284 -13.06 -9.77 -25.96
C THR A 284 -11.87 -8.84 -25.76
N ARG A 285 -11.18 -8.45 -26.85
CA ARG A 285 -10.06 -7.49 -26.79
C ARG A 285 -10.57 -6.12 -26.33
N ILE A 286 -10.67 -5.93 -25.01
CA ILE A 286 -10.95 -4.63 -24.39
C ILE A 286 -9.88 -3.67 -24.92
N GLN A 287 -10.34 -2.61 -25.59
CA GLN A 287 -9.46 -1.51 -25.98
C GLN A 287 -9.27 -0.65 -24.75
N TRP A 288 -8.23 -0.95 -23.96
CA TRP A 288 -7.99 -0.30 -22.67
C TRP A 288 -7.89 1.21 -22.78
N ASP A 289 -7.28 1.72 -23.86
CA ASP A 289 -7.16 3.16 -24.15
C ASP A 289 -8.49 3.90 -24.31
N ASP A 290 -9.62 3.18 -24.47
CA ASP A 290 -10.96 3.76 -24.55
C ASP A 290 -11.74 3.62 -23.23
N ILE A 291 -11.16 2.96 -22.22
CA ILE A 291 -11.76 2.83 -20.90
C ILE A 291 -11.50 4.09 -20.09
N ASN A 292 -12.58 4.69 -19.61
CA ASN A 292 -12.50 5.82 -18.70
C ASN A 292 -12.67 5.36 -17.24
N TRP A 293 -11.55 5.13 -16.57
CA TRP A 293 -11.53 4.65 -15.19
C TRP A 293 -12.12 5.65 -14.19
N GLY A 294 -11.96 6.97 -14.41
CA GLY A 294 -12.51 7.99 -13.51
C GLY A 294 -14.04 8.03 -13.56
N SER A 295 -14.61 7.87 -14.74
CA SER A 295 -16.06 7.77 -14.94
C SER A 295 -16.64 6.51 -14.30
N LEU A 296 -15.98 5.35 -14.44
CA LEU A 296 -16.41 4.11 -13.79
C LEU A 296 -16.45 4.24 -12.25
N GLN A 297 -15.41 4.83 -11.65
CA GLN A 297 -15.37 5.08 -10.21
C GLN A 297 -16.50 6.04 -9.77
N THR A 298 -16.70 7.14 -10.51
CA THR A 298 -17.76 8.13 -10.20
C THR A 298 -19.14 7.48 -10.23
N GLN A 299 -19.46 6.76 -11.31
CA GLN A 299 -20.75 6.07 -11.46
C GLN A 299 -20.97 5.02 -10.36
N CYS A 300 -19.90 4.34 -9.94
CA CYS A 300 -19.98 3.34 -8.88
C CYS A 300 -20.36 3.97 -7.52
N VAL A 301 -19.73 5.10 -7.18
CA VAL A 301 -20.04 5.86 -5.96
C VAL A 301 -21.46 6.43 -6.01
N GLU A 302 -21.89 6.97 -7.16
CA GLU A 302 -23.25 7.48 -7.34
C GLU A 302 -24.31 6.40 -7.07
N LYS A 303 -24.10 5.17 -7.58
CA LYS A 303 -24.97 4.01 -7.30
C LYS A 303 -25.01 3.63 -5.81
N ASN A 304 -23.97 3.95 -5.06
CA ASN A 304 -23.77 3.54 -3.66
C ASN A 304 -23.80 4.74 -2.67
N THR A 305 -24.30 5.91 -3.10
CA THR A 305 -24.11 7.17 -2.37
C THR A 305 -24.71 7.16 -0.96
N ASN A 306 -25.79 6.42 -0.74
CA ASN A 306 -26.47 6.31 0.56
C ASN A 306 -25.65 5.56 1.63
N ARG A 307 -24.52 4.95 1.26
CA ARG A 307 -23.56 4.32 2.19
C ARG A 307 -22.58 5.33 2.80
N TYR A 308 -22.44 6.50 2.19
CA TYR A 308 -21.41 7.48 2.53
C TYR A 308 -22.00 8.79 3.04
N LEU A 309 -21.27 9.47 3.91
CA LEU A 309 -21.65 10.79 4.37
C LEU A 309 -21.40 11.82 3.25
N ALA A 310 -22.45 12.54 2.84
CA ALA A 310 -22.34 13.59 1.85
C ALA A 310 -21.42 14.72 2.36
N SER A 311 -20.44 15.12 1.54
CA SER A 311 -19.64 16.32 1.80
C SER A 311 -20.49 17.57 1.55
N GLU A 312 -20.54 18.47 2.53
CA GLU A 312 -21.17 19.79 2.37
C GLU A 312 -20.26 20.79 1.63
N ILE A 313 -19.00 20.43 1.42
CA ILE A 313 -18.08 21.22 0.62
C ILE A 313 -18.43 20.97 -0.83
N SER A 314 -18.83 22.04 -1.54
CA SER A 314 -19.05 22.02 -2.99
C SER A 314 -17.87 21.30 -3.66
N HIS A 315 -18.17 20.32 -4.51
CA HIS A 315 -17.16 19.56 -5.24
C HIS A 315 -16.05 20.47 -5.80
N PRO A 316 -14.78 20.01 -5.85
CA PRO A 316 -13.75 20.73 -6.60
C PRO A 316 -14.32 21.12 -7.96
N PHE A 317 -14.17 22.40 -8.31
CA PHE A 317 -14.58 22.90 -9.62
C PHE A 317 -13.69 22.22 -10.65
N ASN A 318 -14.15 21.08 -11.13
CA ASN A 318 -13.59 20.34 -12.24
C ASN A 318 -14.15 20.99 -13.49
N GLU A 319 -13.37 21.84 -14.15
CA GLU A 319 -13.74 22.32 -15.47
C GLU A 319 -13.63 21.14 -16.45
N GLU A 320 -14.73 20.86 -17.15
CA GLU A 320 -14.73 19.89 -18.23
C GLU A 320 -13.91 20.47 -19.38
N ILE A 321 -12.80 19.80 -19.70
CA ILE A 321 -12.04 20.11 -20.89
C ILE A 321 -12.45 19.12 -21.99
N MET A 322 -12.91 19.65 -23.10
CA MET A 322 -13.12 18.87 -24.32
C MET A 322 -11.76 18.59 -24.96
N ILE A 323 -11.24 17.37 -24.83
CA ILE A 323 -10.08 16.92 -25.62
C ILE A 323 -10.60 16.52 -27.01
N PRO A 324 -10.15 17.15 -28.11
CA PRO A 324 -10.54 16.75 -29.45
C PRO A 324 -10.02 15.33 -29.74
N ALA A 325 -10.92 14.42 -30.12
CA ALA A 325 -10.53 13.09 -30.57
C ALA A 325 -9.69 13.21 -31.85
N GLN A 326 -8.41 12.87 -31.79
CA GLN A 326 -7.58 12.79 -32.99
C GLN A 326 -7.95 11.51 -33.77
N ASN A 327 -8.62 11.70 -34.91
CA ASN A 327 -8.81 10.74 -36.00
C ASN A 327 -9.37 9.35 -35.63
N ALA A 328 -10.66 9.29 -35.26
CA ALA A 328 -11.43 8.06 -35.41
C ALA A 328 -11.89 7.90 -36.86
N SER A 329 -11.01 7.37 -37.71
CA SER A 329 -11.43 6.86 -39.03
C SER A 329 -12.02 5.45 -38.88
N LEU A 330 -13.25 5.30 -39.39
CA LEU A 330 -14.02 4.08 -39.67
C LEU A 330 -15.04 3.63 -38.61
N ALA A 331 -16.24 4.21 -38.74
CA ALA A 331 -17.56 3.58 -38.75
C ALA A 331 -17.80 2.30 -37.92
N TRP A 332 -18.59 2.45 -36.85
CA TRP A 332 -19.77 1.60 -36.66
C TRP A 332 -20.90 2.42 -36.04
N ASN A 333 -22.06 2.41 -36.69
CA ASN A 333 -23.27 3.10 -36.27
C ASN A 333 -23.77 2.55 -34.94
N ASN A 334 -23.62 3.34 -33.87
CA ASN A 334 -24.59 3.44 -32.78
C ASN A 334 -24.54 4.88 -32.25
N SER A 335 -25.67 5.55 -32.37
CA SER A 335 -25.91 6.92 -31.91
C SER A 335 -25.90 6.98 -30.37
N LYS A 336 -24.72 7.24 -29.81
CA LYS A 336 -24.38 7.91 -28.53
C LYS A 336 -22.92 7.58 -28.15
N ALA A 337 -21.97 7.89 -29.03
CA ALA A 337 -20.59 8.01 -28.60
C ALA A 337 -20.51 9.29 -27.75
N LYS A 338 -20.60 9.15 -26.42
CA LYS A 338 -20.27 10.24 -25.49
C LYS A 338 -18.82 10.64 -25.79
N GLU A 339 -18.64 11.85 -26.31
CA GLU A 339 -17.34 12.53 -26.29
C GLU A 339 -16.77 12.41 -24.87
N SER A 340 -15.53 11.91 -24.73
CA SER A 340 -14.93 11.76 -23.41
C SER A 340 -14.45 13.14 -22.94
N ASN A 341 -15.30 13.86 -22.22
CA ASN A 341 -14.90 15.09 -21.53
C ASN A 341 -13.93 14.69 -20.41
N SER A 342 -12.64 14.95 -20.59
CA SER A 342 -11.67 14.73 -19.52
C SER A 342 -11.73 15.89 -18.54
N LYS A 343 -11.86 15.60 -17.25
CA LYS A 343 -11.87 16.64 -16.21
C LYS A 343 -10.44 17.11 -15.96
N LYS A 344 -10.19 18.42 -16.09
CA LYS A 344 -8.92 18.99 -15.64
C LYS A 344 -8.87 18.99 -14.13
N ARG A 345 -7.83 18.38 -13.57
CA ARG A 345 -7.59 18.26 -12.12
C ARG A 345 -6.19 18.74 -11.81
N VAL A 346 -6.11 20.02 -11.45
CA VAL A 346 -4.88 20.63 -10.92
C VAL A 346 -5.00 20.72 -9.41
N LEU A 347 -3.91 20.39 -8.72
CA LEU A 347 -3.82 20.52 -7.27
C LEU A 347 -3.99 21.99 -6.84
N GLY A 348 -4.56 22.22 -5.65
CA GLY A 348 -4.83 23.46 -4.91
C GLY A 348 -5.85 24.45 -5.49
N THR A 349 -6.63 24.05 -6.49
CA THR A 349 -7.60 24.93 -7.17
C THR A 349 -8.63 25.56 -6.24
N ILE A 350 -9.09 24.85 -5.20
CA ILE A 350 -10.10 25.38 -4.26
C ILE A 350 -9.51 26.50 -3.39
N VAL A 351 -8.29 26.29 -2.89
CA VAL A 351 -7.64 27.23 -1.95
C VAL A 351 -7.24 28.52 -2.66
N SER A 352 -6.72 28.44 -3.89
CA SER A 352 -6.32 29.64 -4.67
C SER A 352 -7.51 30.57 -4.99
N ARG A 353 -8.72 30.03 -5.14
CA ARG A 353 -9.91 30.84 -5.48
C ARG A 353 -10.49 31.58 -4.27
N LYS A 354 -10.45 30.98 -3.08
CA LYS A 354 -11.04 31.57 -1.85
C LYS A 354 -10.15 32.59 -1.14
N GLN A 355 -8.93 32.85 -1.61
CA GLN A 355 -8.10 33.94 -1.06
C GLN A 355 -8.76 35.33 -1.14
N ASN A 356 -9.80 35.50 -1.96
CA ASN A 356 -10.52 36.76 -2.14
C ASN A 356 -11.81 36.90 -1.31
N GLU A 357 -12.31 35.86 -0.63
CA GLU A 357 -13.52 35.90 0.19
C GLU A 357 -13.40 34.98 1.43
N GLU A 358 -13.31 35.58 2.63
CA GLU A 358 -13.12 34.95 3.96
C GLU A 358 -11.88 34.05 4.11
N ASP A 359 -11.36 33.90 5.34
CA ASP A 359 -10.18 33.05 5.59
C ASP A 359 -10.50 31.59 5.22
N PRO A 360 -9.88 31.01 4.18
CA PRO A 360 -10.23 29.67 3.70
C PRO A 360 -10.08 28.60 4.78
N LYS A 361 -9.23 28.83 5.79
CA LYS A 361 -9.01 27.92 6.91
C LYS A 361 -10.27 27.73 7.76
N ASP A 362 -10.99 28.82 8.03
CA ASP A 362 -12.20 28.76 8.87
C ASP A 362 -13.29 27.94 8.18
N TYR A 363 -13.42 28.08 6.86
CA TYR A 363 -14.38 27.29 6.08
C TYR A 363 -14.11 25.77 6.15
N PHE A 364 -12.87 25.33 5.92
CA PHE A 364 -12.55 23.90 5.97
C PHE A 364 -12.72 23.32 7.37
N VAL A 365 -12.33 24.07 8.40
CA VAL A 365 -12.54 23.68 9.80
C VAL A 365 -14.02 23.54 10.10
N GLN A 366 -14.85 24.52 9.73
CA GLN A 366 -16.31 24.46 9.94
C GLN A 366 -16.94 23.27 9.21
N ALA A 367 -16.55 23.01 7.97
CA ALA A 367 -17.06 21.87 7.22
C ALA A 367 -16.64 20.51 7.83
N HIS A 368 -15.41 20.39 8.34
CA HIS A 368 -14.98 19.20 9.07
C HIS A 368 -15.74 19.00 10.37
N LEU A 369 -15.96 20.08 11.13
CA LEU A 369 -16.76 20.05 12.35
C LEU A 369 -18.22 19.65 12.07
N ALA A 370 -18.81 20.17 10.98
CA ALA A 370 -20.14 19.78 10.53
C ALA A 370 -20.20 18.30 10.14
N LYS A 371 -19.20 17.78 9.42
CA LYS A 371 -19.07 16.35 9.08
C LYS A 371 -19.00 15.50 10.34
N ALA A 372 -18.15 15.87 11.30
CA ALA A 372 -18.00 15.17 12.58
C ALA A 372 -19.28 15.19 13.42
N ALA A 373 -19.96 16.34 13.48
CA ALA A 373 -21.23 16.47 14.19
C ALA A 373 -22.31 15.57 13.59
N LYS A 374 -22.44 15.52 12.25
CA LYS A 374 -23.37 14.61 11.56
C LYS A 374 -23.04 13.14 11.83
N ALA A 375 -21.77 12.77 11.76
CA ALA A 375 -21.32 11.41 12.06
C ALA A 375 -21.67 11.00 13.51
N ALA A 376 -21.56 11.93 14.47
CA ALA A 376 -21.88 11.67 15.87
C ALA A 376 -23.39 11.45 16.12
N ILE A 377 -24.26 12.17 15.40
CA ILE A 377 -25.71 12.02 15.50
C ILE A 377 -26.17 10.61 15.10
N ASP A 378 -25.51 10.02 14.10
CA ASP A 378 -25.86 8.73 13.51
C ASP A 378 -25.11 7.52 14.09
N SER A 379 -24.63 7.61 15.34
CA SER A 379 -23.74 6.63 15.97
C SER A 379 -24.23 5.16 16.01
N LYS A 380 -25.54 4.91 15.92
CA LYS A 380 -26.10 3.54 15.92
C LYS A 380 -25.85 2.79 14.62
N GLN A 381 -25.79 3.50 13.50
CA GLN A 381 -25.48 2.95 12.17
C GLN A 381 -24.60 3.98 11.48
N PRO A 382 -23.27 3.91 11.63
CA PRO A 382 -22.37 4.86 10.99
C PRO A 382 -22.39 4.69 9.46
N PHE A 383 -22.12 5.80 8.77
CA PHE A 383 -21.75 5.76 7.36
C PHE A 383 -20.41 5.03 7.19
N LYS A 384 -20.22 4.38 6.04
CA LYS A 384 -18.91 3.83 5.69
C LYS A 384 -17.92 4.97 5.42
N PRO A 385 -16.67 4.88 5.91
CA PRO A 385 -15.65 5.85 5.57
C PRO A 385 -15.25 5.70 4.10
N ARG A 386 -14.78 6.79 3.49
CA ARG A 386 -14.19 6.75 2.14
C ARG A 386 -12.69 7.03 2.19
N THR A 387 -11.93 6.31 1.37
CA THR A 387 -10.46 6.43 1.32
C THR A 387 -9.99 6.84 -0.07
N ALA A 388 -9.20 7.90 -0.17
CA ALA A 388 -8.47 8.22 -1.39
C ALA A 388 -7.12 7.49 -1.41
N ILE A 389 -6.81 6.82 -2.52
CA ILE A 389 -5.51 6.23 -2.77
C ILE A 389 -4.83 7.02 -3.88
N MET A 390 -3.77 7.75 -3.52
CA MET A 390 -2.96 8.48 -4.49
C MET A 390 -1.77 7.64 -4.90
N LEU A 391 -1.82 7.13 -6.12
CA LEU A 391 -0.71 6.45 -6.76
C LEU A 391 0.29 7.48 -7.28
N ARG A 392 1.51 7.45 -6.75
CA ARG A 392 2.54 8.44 -7.09
C ARG A 392 3.22 8.14 -8.42
N SER A 393 3.03 9.04 -9.38
CA SER A 393 3.69 8.97 -10.69
C SER A 393 4.45 10.27 -10.99
N TYR A 394 5.21 10.29 -12.09
CA TYR A 394 6.01 11.43 -12.48
C TYR A 394 6.15 11.56 -14.00
N SER A 395 6.38 12.78 -14.47
CA SER A 395 6.63 13.06 -15.88
C SER A 395 7.88 12.35 -16.40
N GLY A 396 7.75 11.67 -17.54
CA GLY A 396 8.82 10.87 -18.15
C GLY A 396 8.91 9.43 -17.62
N LYS A 397 8.00 8.98 -16.75
CA LYS A 397 7.89 7.55 -16.42
C LYS A 397 7.58 6.75 -17.68
N LYS A 398 8.33 5.67 -17.90
CA LYS A 398 7.98 4.65 -18.89
C LYS A 398 6.93 3.72 -18.29
N TRP A 399 5.78 3.64 -18.94
CA TRP A 399 4.70 2.74 -18.55
C TRP A 399 4.88 1.40 -19.25
N ASN A 400 4.84 0.32 -18.49
CA ASN A 400 4.80 -1.03 -19.03
C ASN A 400 3.43 -1.68 -18.76
N ASP A 401 3.15 -2.82 -19.39
CA ASP A 401 1.88 -3.53 -19.24
C ASP A 401 1.59 -3.92 -17.78
N ASN A 402 2.63 -4.25 -17.01
CA ASN A 402 2.48 -4.61 -15.59
C ASN A 402 2.08 -3.41 -14.73
N ASP A 403 2.60 -2.21 -14.99
CA ASP A 403 2.17 -0.97 -14.34
C ASP A 403 0.69 -0.73 -14.57
N GLN A 404 0.25 -0.86 -15.83
CA GLN A 404 -1.16 -0.67 -16.19
C GLN A 404 -2.06 -1.73 -15.52
N GLN A 405 -1.68 -3.01 -15.59
CA GLN A 405 -2.40 -4.11 -14.93
C GLN A 405 -2.52 -3.87 -13.41
N ASN A 406 -1.46 -3.38 -12.77
CA ASN A 406 -1.45 -3.06 -11.35
C ASN A 406 -2.48 -1.96 -11.02
N VAL A 407 -2.45 -0.84 -11.77
CA VAL A 407 -3.42 0.26 -11.59
C VAL A 407 -4.86 -0.21 -11.83
N ARG A 408 -5.11 -0.95 -12.91
CA ARG A 408 -6.44 -1.51 -13.20
C ARG A 408 -6.93 -2.44 -12.09
N SER A 409 -6.04 -3.26 -11.52
CA SER A 409 -6.37 -4.15 -10.41
C SER A 409 -6.75 -3.38 -9.15
N LEU A 410 -6.00 -2.32 -8.81
CA LEU A 410 -6.30 -1.45 -7.68
C LEU A 410 -7.66 -0.77 -7.84
N ILE A 411 -7.95 -0.18 -9.01
CA ILE A 411 -9.24 0.47 -9.26
C ILE A 411 -10.39 -0.54 -9.17
N THR A 412 -10.25 -1.68 -9.82
CA THR A 412 -11.31 -2.68 -9.88
C THR A 412 -11.58 -3.29 -8.51
N GLU A 413 -10.53 -3.71 -7.81
CA GLU A 413 -10.64 -4.41 -6.52
C GLU A 413 -11.05 -3.46 -5.40
N LEU A 414 -10.48 -2.25 -5.36
CA LEU A 414 -10.71 -1.32 -4.26
C LEU A 414 -11.89 -0.40 -4.51
N ALA A 415 -11.99 0.24 -5.68
CA ALA A 415 -13.04 1.22 -5.92
C ALA A 415 -14.33 0.58 -6.41
N LEU A 416 -14.26 -0.25 -7.46
CA LEU A 416 -15.47 -0.74 -8.13
C LEU A 416 -16.16 -1.87 -7.33
N LYS A 417 -15.42 -2.88 -6.89
CA LYS A 417 -16.02 -4.03 -6.18
C LYS A 417 -16.46 -3.75 -4.74
N SER A 418 -15.88 -2.75 -4.09
CA SER A 418 -16.36 -2.30 -2.76
C SER A 418 -17.59 -1.39 -2.84
N GLY A 419 -17.97 -0.94 -4.05
CA GLY A 419 -19.02 0.06 -4.23
C GLY A 419 -18.58 1.48 -3.85
N GLY A 420 -17.31 1.82 -4.01
CA GLY A 420 -16.78 3.17 -3.80
C GLY A 420 -16.22 3.48 -2.41
N GLU A 421 -15.89 2.46 -1.60
CA GLU A 421 -15.22 2.64 -0.29
C GLU A 421 -13.83 3.25 -0.49
N TYR A 422 -13.21 2.95 -1.62
CA TYR A 422 -11.98 3.57 -2.08
C TYR A 422 -12.20 4.34 -3.38
N GLU A 423 -11.33 5.31 -3.64
CA GLU A 423 -11.18 5.95 -4.94
C GLU A 423 -9.70 6.12 -5.25
N VAL A 424 -9.27 5.67 -6.43
CA VAL A 424 -7.89 5.65 -6.85
C VAL A 424 -7.61 6.81 -7.80
N PHE A 425 -6.56 7.56 -7.48
CA PHE A 425 -6.07 8.71 -8.23
C PHE A 425 -4.62 8.47 -8.66
N LEU A 426 -4.21 9.02 -9.80
CA LEU A 426 -2.80 9.15 -10.17
C LEU A 426 -2.33 10.56 -9.81
N LEU A 427 -1.51 10.68 -8.78
CA LEU A 427 -0.91 11.96 -8.40
C LEU A 427 0.41 12.12 -9.15
N VAL A 428 0.39 12.90 -10.23
CA VAL A 428 1.48 12.96 -11.22
C VAL A 428 2.34 14.20 -11.01
N HIS A 429 3.59 13.99 -10.60
CA HIS A 429 4.58 15.05 -10.48
C HIS A 429 5.13 15.46 -11.85
N ILE A 430 4.81 16.66 -12.31
CA ILE A 430 5.45 17.29 -13.47
C ILE A 430 6.78 17.92 -13.03
N ARG A 431 7.87 17.21 -13.30
CA ARG A 431 9.22 17.58 -12.84
C ARG A 431 9.69 18.92 -13.40
N ASN A 432 9.29 19.24 -14.63
CA ASN A 432 9.57 20.55 -15.20
C ASN A 432 8.62 21.60 -14.61
N SER A 433 9.07 22.29 -13.58
CA SER A 433 8.29 23.31 -12.88
C SER A 433 8.06 24.60 -13.68
N THR A 434 8.60 24.73 -14.90
CA THR A 434 8.28 25.85 -15.81
C THR A 434 6.98 25.63 -16.58
N ILE A 435 6.42 24.41 -16.57
CA ILE A 435 5.16 24.11 -17.23
C ILE A 435 4.03 24.67 -16.38
N ALA A 436 3.27 25.60 -16.96
CA ALA A 436 2.11 26.24 -16.36
C ALA A 436 0.89 25.29 -16.39
N ILE A 437 0.86 24.29 -15.51
CA ILE A 437 -0.22 23.29 -15.44
C ILE A 437 -1.60 23.89 -15.13
N GLU A 438 -1.66 25.15 -14.69
CA GLU A 438 -2.86 25.95 -14.55
C GLU A 438 -3.47 26.39 -15.90
N ASN A 439 -2.70 26.39 -16.99
CA ASN A 439 -3.19 26.63 -18.34
C ASN A 439 -3.73 25.31 -18.94
N ASP A 440 -4.85 25.37 -19.65
CA ASP A 440 -5.48 24.20 -20.26
C ASP A 440 -4.57 23.53 -21.30
N ALA A 441 -3.95 24.31 -22.17
CA ALA A 441 -3.10 23.77 -23.24
C ALA A 441 -1.89 23.00 -22.67
N ASP A 442 -1.17 23.63 -21.74
CA ASP A 442 0.01 23.04 -21.09
C ASP A 442 -0.36 21.82 -20.22
N TYR A 443 -1.52 21.87 -19.54
CA TYR A 443 -2.04 20.74 -18.77
C TYR A 443 -2.33 19.53 -19.66
N ILE A 444 -3.06 19.74 -20.77
CA ILE A 444 -3.44 18.66 -21.70
C ILE A 444 -2.18 18.06 -22.32
N GLU A 445 -1.23 18.89 -22.77
CA GLU A 445 0.03 18.39 -23.33
C GLU A 445 0.81 17.56 -22.29
N ALA A 446 0.93 18.07 -21.05
CA ALA A 446 1.60 17.35 -19.98
C ALA A 446 0.89 16.04 -19.63
N LEU A 447 -0.44 16.01 -19.61
CA LEU A 447 -1.23 14.81 -19.33
C LEU A 447 -1.02 13.75 -20.43
N GLN A 448 -1.26 14.13 -21.69
CA GLN A 448 -1.15 13.23 -22.84
C GLN A 448 0.25 12.66 -23.01
N LYS A 449 1.28 13.46 -22.71
CA LYS A 449 2.69 13.05 -22.83
C LYS A 449 3.13 12.06 -21.75
N ASN A 450 2.54 12.11 -20.56
CA ASN A 450 3.08 11.42 -19.38
C ASN A 450 2.17 10.33 -18.81
N VAL A 451 0.88 10.31 -19.18
CA VAL A 451 -0.12 9.39 -18.63
C VAL A 451 -0.79 8.61 -19.76
N PRO A 452 -0.92 7.27 -19.65
CA PRO A 452 -1.69 6.47 -20.59
C PRO A 452 -3.14 6.97 -20.71
N LYS A 453 -3.69 6.93 -21.93
CA LYS A 453 -5.01 7.50 -22.26
C LYS A 453 -6.12 7.02 -21.32
N GLU A 454 -6.12 5.73 -20.98
CA GLU A 454 -7.12 5.14 -20.09
C GLU A 454 -7.19 5.80 -18.69
N PHE A 455 -6.08 6.37 -18.20
CA PHE A 455 -5.98 6.92 -16.86
C PHE A 455 -6.05 8.46 -16.79
N HIS A 456 -6.35 9.14 -17.90
CA HIS A 456 -6.41 10.61 -17.94
C HIS A 456 -7.37 11.19 -16.89
N ASP A 457 -8.54 10.58 -16.71
CA ASP A 457 -9.59 11.09 -15.82
C ASP A 457 -9.35 10.88 -14.33
N ILE A 458 -8.37 10.04 -13.97
CA ILE A 458 -7.95 9.83 -12.59
C ILE A 458 -6.66 10.57 -12.26
N ALA A 459 -6.03 11.22 -13.24
CA ALA A 459 -4.78 11.94 -13.07
C ALA A 459 -5.01 13.32 -12.45
N VAL A 460 -4.19 13.64 -11.46
CA VAL A 460 -4.11 14.94 -10.80
C VAL A 460 -2.67 15.42 -10.93
N LEU A 461 -2.46 16.50 -11.69
CA LEU A 461 -1.12 17.01 -11.95
C LEU A 461 -0.70 18.01 -10.86
N TRP A 462 0.60 17.98 -10.52
CA TRP A 462 1.22 18.96 -9.63
C TRP A 462 2.69 19.18 -10.00
N ASN A 463 3.28 20.30 -9.59
CA ASN A 463 4.71 20.58 -9.73
C ASN A 463 5.26 21.28 -8.47
N GLU A 464 6.59 21.36 -8.34
CA GLU A 464 7.22 21.95 -7.15
C GLU A 464 6.96 23.45 -7.04
N ALA A 465 6.80 24.17 -8.15
CA ALA A 465 6.44 25.59 -8.14
C ALA A 465 5.10 25.83 -7.44
N TYR A 466 4.11 24.98 -7.71
CA TYR A 466 2.79 25.05 -7.10
C TYR A 466 2.85 24.75 -5.60
N VAL A 467 3.51 23.66 -5.21
CA VAL A 467 3.69 23.29 -3.80
C VAL A 467 4.43 24.40 -3.05
N GLN A 468 5.46 25.00 -3.64
CA GLN A 468 6.20 26.11 -3.04
C GLN A 468 5.32 27.36 -2.86
N GLY A 469 4.42 27.64 -3.80
CA GLY A 469 3.45 28.74 -3.68
C GLY A 469 2.48 28.54 -2.52
N PHE A 470 2.10 27.29 -2.24
CA PHE A 470 1.23 26.92 -1.11
C PHE A 470 1.95 27.00 0.24
N TYR A 471 3.25 26.69 0.26
CA TYR A 471 4.07 26.68 1.46
C TYR A 471 5.23 27.69 1.36
N PRO A 472 4.95 29.01 1.27
CA PRO A 472 5.99 30.02 1.00
C PRO A 472 7.03 30.16 2.12
N LEU A 473 6.66 29.76 3.35
CA LEU A 473 7.56 29.78 4.51
C LEU A 473 8.45 28.54 4.61
N ILE A 474 8.14 27.47 3.86
CA ILE A 474 8.98 26.27 3.80
C ILE A 474 10.12 26.53 2.80
N PRO A 475 11.39 26.31 3.19
CA PRO A 475 12.52 26.55 2.29
C PRO A 475 12.45 25.70 1.02
N LYS A 476 12.69 26.31 -0.15
CA LYS A 476 12.74 25.62 -1.46
C LYS A 476 13.59 24.36 -1.49
N LYS A 477 14.68 24.35 -0.72
CA LYS A 477 15.57 23.19 -0.64
C LYS A 477 14.88 21.95 -0.08
N VAL A 478 13.77 22.07 0.65
CA VAL A 478 13.04 20.95 1.25
C VAL A 478 11.66 20.68 0.63
N THR A 479 11.14 21.52 -0.25
CA THR A 479 9.82 21.33 -0.89
C THR A 479 9.83 20.33 -2.05
N ASN A 480 10.96 19.69 -2.32
CA ASN A 480 11.10 18.72 -3.41
C ASN A 480 10.47 17.36 -3.05
N VAL A 481 10.27 16.53 -4.07
CA VAL A 481 9.65 15.20 -3.96
C VAL A 481 10.47 14.19 -3.13
N HIS A 482 11.74 14.44 -2.83
CA HIS A 482 12.54 13.50 -2.02
C HIS A 482 12.44 13.78 -0.52
N GLN A 483 12.10 15.00 -0.14
CA GLN A 483 12.06 15.42 1.26
C GLN A 483 10.65 15.70 1.77
N SER A 484 9.75 16.11 0.88
CA SER A 484 8.41 16.60 1.26
C SER A 484 7.29 15.94 0.47
N GLN A 485 7.32 14.61 0.36
CA GLN A 485 6.32 13.81 -0.37
C GLN A 485 4.89 14.01 0.13
N TRP A 486 4.74 14.41 1.40
CA TRP A 486 3.44 14.63 2.04
C TRP A 486 2.84 16.02 1.76
N LEU A 487 3.61 17.02 1.31
CA LEU A 487 3.06 18.34 1.01
C LEU A 487 2.00 18.31 -0.12
N PRO A 488 2.22 17.67 -1.28
CA PRO A 488 1.17 17.57 -2.30
C PRO A 488 -0.02 16.72 -1.83
N VAL A 489 0.20 15.73 -0.97
CA VAL A 489 -0.88 14.94 -0.35
C VAL A 489 -1.76 15.80 0.54
N GLN A 490 -1.17 16.70 1.33
CA GLN A 490 -1.91 17.64 2.18
C GLN A 490 -2.75 18.60 1.35
N ILE A 491 -2.21 19.14 0.25
CA ILE A 491 -2.99 20.01 -0.65
C ILE A 491 -4.13 19.20 -1.30
N PHE A 492 -3.87 17.95 -1.70
CA PHE A 492 -4.91 17.08 -2.25
C PHE A 492 -6.06 16.88 -1.27
N ALA A 493 -5.76 16.64 0.02
CA ALA A 493 -6.80 16.48 1.03
C ALA A 493 -7.67 17.73 1.22
N LEU A 494 -7.12 18.93 0.96
CA LEU A 494 -7.90 20.17 0.98
C LEU A 494 -8.81 20.30 -0.25
N ASP A 495 -8.38 19.84 -1.42
CA ASP A 495 -9.21 19.86 -2.63
C ASP A 495 -10.26 18.75 -2.69
N TYR A 496 -10.00 17.63 -2.01
CA TYR A 496 -10.86 16.45 -2.00
C TYR A 496 -11.33 16.08 -0.59
N PRO A 497 -12.00 16.98 0.15
CA PRO A 497 -12.32 16.81 1.57
C PRO A 497 -13.43 15.78 1.85
N GLN A 498 -14.02 15.18 0.81
CA GLN A 498 -15.02 14.12 0.97
C GLN A 498 -14.45 12.84 1.57
N PHE A 499 -13.14 12.59 1.46
CA PHE A 499 -12.50 11.39 1.98
C PHE A 499 -12.16 11.53 3.47
N ASP A 500 -12.25 10.42 4.20
CA ASP A 500 -11.87 10.30 5.61
C ASP A 500 -10.40 9.91 5.76
N PHE A 501 -9.87 9.14 4.81
CA PHE A 501 -8.48 8.66 4.82
C PHE A 501 -7.80 8.94 3.47
N TYR A 502 -6.49 9.17 3.52
CA TYR A 502 -5.65 9.46 2.35
C TYR A 502 -4.41 8.57 2.40
N TRP A 503 -4.23 7.76 1.36
CA TRP A 503 -3.14 6.79 1.26
C TRP A 503 -2.18 7.26 0.17
N ASN A 504 -0.93 7.50 0.57
CA ASN A 504 0.15 7.85 -0.35
C ASN A 504 0.88 6.59 -0.79
N TRP A 505 0.61 6.12 -2.01
CA TRP A 505 0.98 4.78 -2.46
C TRP A 505 2.02 4.82 -3.59
N GLU A 506 3.06 4.00 -3.49
CA GLU A 506 4.10 3.92 -4.52
C GLU A 506 3.61 3.16 -5.75
N MET A 507 3.88 3.70 -6.94
CA MET A 507 3.56 3.02 -8.20
C MET A 507 4.33 1.72 -8.41
N ASP A 508 5.42 1.49 -7.68
CA ASP A 508 6.27 0.30 -7.77
C ASP A 508 5.89 -0.79 -6.74
N THR A 509 4.94 -0.52 -5.84
CA THR A 509 4.41 -1.55 -4.94
C THR A 509 3.65 -2.61 -5.73
N ARG A 510 3.96 -3.88 -5.46
CA ARG A 510 3.29 -5.04 -6.07
C ARG A 510 2.78 -5.97 -4.98
N TYR A 511 1.58 -6.48 -5.20
CA TYR A 511 0.97 -7.48 -4.34
C TYR A 511 0.32 -8.57 -5.21
N THR A 512 0.53 -9.82 -4.83
CA THR A 512 0.04 -10.98 -5.61
C THR A 512 -1.36 -11.41 -5.21
N GLY A 513 -1.81 -11.10 -3.98
CA GLY A 513 -3.19 -11.36 -3.53
C GLY A 513 -4.18 -10.28 -3.97
N ASN A 514 -5.37 -10.26 -3.38
CA ASN A 514 -6.39 -9.23 -3.63
C ASN A 514 -6.11 -7.95 -2.83
N HIS A 515 -6.11 -6.78 -3.47
CA HIS A 515 -5.78 -5.52 -2.79
C HIS A 515 -6.80 -5.12 -1.72
N TYR A 516 -8.09 -5.41 -1.92
CA TYR A 516 -9.13 -5.10 -0.91
C TYR A 516 -8.89 -5.88 0.38
N ASP A 517 -8.66 -7.19 0.26
CA ASP A 517 -8.34 -8.04 1.41
C ASP A 517 -7.07 -7.56 2.13
N LEU A 518 -6.01 -7.21 1.38
CA LEU A 518 -4.80 -6.65 1.99
C LEU A 518 -5.08 -5.37 2.78
N LEU A 519 -5.79 -4.40 2.18
CA LEU A 519 -6.01 -3.11 2.83
C LEU A 519 -6.91 -3.23 4.06
N GLU A 520 -7.98 -4.03 3.99
CA GLU A 520 -8.85 -4.27 5.13
C GLU A 520 -8.09 -4.98 6.28
N ARG A 521 -7.21 -5.92 5.96
CA ARG A 521 -6.33 -6.57 6.95
C ARG A 521 -5.35 -5.59 7.60
N LEU A 522 -4.74 -4.71 6.82
CA LEU A 522 -3.86 -3.66 7.34
C LEU A 522 -4.63 -2.68 8.24
N ILE A 523 -5.86 -2.33 7.87
CA ILE A 523 -6.74 -1.47 8.68
C ILE A 523 -7.09 -2.17 10.00
N ASN A 524 -7.54 -3.43 9.95
CA ASN A 524 -7.88 -4.21 11.15
C ASN A 524 -6.67 -4.36 12.08
N PHE A 525 -5.52 -4.73 11.53
CA PHE A 525 -4.27 -4.79 12.28
C PHE A 525 -3.95 -3.45 12.95
N GLY A 526 -4.09 -2.34 12.23
CA GLY A 526 -3.88 -0.99 12.76
C GLY A 526 -4.84 -0.62 13.89
N MET A 527 -6.12 -0.97 13.76
CA MET A 527 -7.16 -0.75 14.77
C MET A 527 -6.93 -1.55 16.04
N ASP A 528 -6.36 -2.76 15.92
CA ASP A 528 -6.03 -3.62 17.04
C ASP A 528 -4.75 -3.18 17.79
N GLN A 529 -3.98 -2.23 17.24
CA GLN A 529 -2.78 -1.75 17.91
C GLN A 529 -3.11 -0.94 19.18
N PRO A 530 -2.41 -1.18 20.30
CA PRO A 530 -2.62 -0.39 21.51
C PRO A 530 -2.22 1.07 21.28
N ARG A 531 -3.03 1.99 21.81
CA ARG A 531 -2.70 3.42 21.86
C ARG A 531 -1.48 3.73 22.73
N LYS A 532 -1.19 2.87 23.71
CA LYS A 532 -0.04 3.03 24.59
C LYS A 532 1.24 2.95 23.77
N TYR A 533 2.07 3.99 23.87
CA TYR A 533 3.30 4.14 23.11
C TYR A 533 3.14 4.16 21.57
N LEU A 534 1.97 4.56 21.06
CA LEU A 534 1.73 4.59 19.62
C LEU A 534 2.74 5.49 18.89
N TRP A 535 3.15 6.61 19.48
CA TRP A 535 4.10 7.53 18.86
C TRP A 535 5.49 6.92 18.79
N GLU A 536 5.98 6.35 19.88
CA GLU A 536 7.30 5.73 20.00
C GLU A 536 7.44 4.46 19.15
N ARG A 537 6.32 3.80 18.84
CA ARG A 537 6.29 2.63 17.95
C ARG A 537 6.24 2.99 16.46
N ASN A 538 5.96 4.26 16.13
CA ASN A 538 5.89 4.76 14.76
C ASN A 538 7.05 5.70 14.39
N GLU A 539 7.99 5.94 15.32
CA GLU A 539 9.33 6.50 15.03
C GLU A 539 10.26 5.40 14.53
#